data_AF-A0A502I103-F1
#
_entry.id   AF-A0A502I103-F1
#
_cell.length_a   1.000
_cell.length_b   1.000
_cell.length_c   1.000
_cell.angle_alpha   90.00
_cell.angle_beta   90.00
_cell.angle_gamma   90.00
#
_symmetry.space_group_name_H-M   'P 1'
#
loop_
_entity.id
_entity.type
_entity.pdbx_description
1 polymer ?
#
loop_
_entity_poly.entity_id
_entity_poly.type
_entity_poly.pdbx_seq_one_letter_code
_entity_poly.pdbx_strand_id
1 'polypeptide(L)'
;MVYIDHVPPVSMPVIEARSSSERLSGLGKGKSGEVLNISVIGDSYSAGQDFYLNDLTQRLAKVFGFAGPGYVGFNHGTALGGTNFKYTRSNKQYFGGDWDVSSLGQASPDSRTVTGQAGAYIEVDAKQTAVINTSIGQAKLLYLGNGKTSEMRYRWASSDTWQSLTMAGSGVQEVQLIVPTRDDWALRLEVVKGAPTLFGLWMANDRGGVRVSKLAASGAASADFYKNDSQWQTQWKAVVSKIPADVYLIMLGGNDQGFGVKPKDYLENMKGLVRMVREVHPAASVNVILREDTTRSSAYPMSDYAQVLEPWARSQNIPYWNLQCAFGSDFKRYASNGPTPMIGPDKIHPIPGSGGRLIADYFYRLLVGEPPCGAASK
;
A
#
# COMPACT_ATOMS: atom_id res chain seq x y z
N MET A 1 -0.73 33.62 -24.77
CA MET A 1 0.49 33.50 -23.94
C MET A 1 0.08 33.88 -22.54
N VAL A 2 -0.29 32.90 -21.71
CA VAL A 2 -0.80 33.13 -20.36
C VAL A 2 0.32 32.74 -19.40
N TYR A 3 0.80 33.73 -18.64
CA TYR A 3 1.79 33.57 -17.60
C TYR A 3 1.27 32.57 -16.55
N ILE A 4 2.07 31.55 -16.26
CA ILE A 4 1.82 30.65 -15.12
C ILE A 4 2.22 31.44 -13.87
N ASP A 5 1.24 31.68 -13.00
CA ASP A 5 1.46 32.32 -11.71
C ASP A 5 2.54 31.58 -10.93
N HIS A 6 3.48 32.35 -10.39
CA HIS A 6 4.47 31.92 -9.42
C HIS A 6 3.78 31.21 -8.26
N VAL A 7 3.95 29.89 -8.17
CA VAL A 7 3.54 29.10 -7.02
C VAL A 7 4.39 29.54 -5.82
N PRO A 8 3.79 30.04 -4.72
CA PRO A 8 4.53 30.34 -3.51
C PRO A 8 5.16 29.05 -2.95
N PRO A 9 6.39 29.08 -2.43
CA PRO A 9 6.96 27.95 -1.72
C PRO A 9 6.10 27.67 -0.48
N VAL A 10 5.46 26.50 -0.45
CA VAL A 10 4.75 26.02 0.73
C VAL A 10 5.80 25.70 1.79
N SER A 11 5.61 26.25 2.99
CA SER A 11 6.47 26.08 4.16
C SER A 11 6.80 24.60 4.40
N MET A 12 8.09 24.27 4.38
CA MET A 12 8.60 22.91 4.54
C MET A 12 8.54 22.47 6.01
N PRO A 13 8.07 21.25 6.33
CA PRO A 13 8.52 20.57 7.51
C PRO A 13 9.95 20.10 7.25
N VAL A 14 10.92 20.79 7.84
CA VAL A 14 12.28 20.29 8.03
C VAL A 14 12.14 19.07 8.94
N ILE A 15 12.56 17.87 8.48
CA ILE A 15 12.64 16.57 9.19
C ILE A 15 11.54 15.55 8.82
N GLU A 16 11.73 14.81 7.73
CA GLU A 16 10.82 13.70 7.36
C GLU A 16 11.46 12.29 7.52
N ALA A 17 12.72 12.06 7.14
CA ALA A 17 13.35 10.73 7.33
C ALA A 17 13.95 10.51 8.75
N ARG A 18 14.38 11.59 9.42
CA ARG A 18 14.82 11.50 10.83
C ARG A 18 13.63 11.25 11.77
N SER A 19 12.43 11.74 11.44
CA SER A 19 11.25 11.57 12.31
C SER A 19 10.73 10.14 12.35
N SER A 20 10.80 9.36 11.27
CA SER A 20 10.39 7.95 11.28
C SER A 20 11.33 7.05 12.08
N SER A 21 12.65 7.21 11.90
CA SER A 21 13.67 6.48 12.67
C SER A 21 13.70 6.89 14.15
N GLU A 22 13.51 8.17 14.46
CA GLU A 22 13.33 8.66 15.83
C GLU A 22 12.07 8.09 16.48
N ARG A 23 10.94 8.05 15.77
CA ARG A 23 9.70 7.42 16.27
C ARG A 23 9.85 5.92 16.47
N LEU A 24 10.49 5.20 15.55
CA LEU A 24 10.80 3.77 15.74
C LEU A 24 11.75 3.53 16.91
N SER A 25 12.75 4.38 17.10
CA SER A 25 13.64 4.35 18.28
C SER A 25 12.85 4.56 19.58
N GLY A 26 11.86 5.47 19.57
CA GLY A 26 10.92 5.67 20.68
C GLY A 26 10.08 4.43 20.98
N LEU A 27 9.53 3.78 19.95
CA LEU A 27 8.76 2.54 20.08
C LEU A 27 9.60 1.38 20.64
N GLY A 28 10.83 1.21 20.15
CA GLY A 28 11.76 0.18 20.62
C GLY A 28 12.16 0.35 22.09
N LYS A 29 11.97 1.54 22.68
CA LYS A 29 12.20 1.83 24.10
C LYS A 29 10.96 1.61 24.99
N GLY A 30 9.89 1.02 24.46
CA GLY A 30 8.73 0.58 25.25
C GLY A 30 7.73 1.67 25.60
N LYS A 31 7.64 2.74 24.80
CA LYS A 31 6.55 3.72 24.91
C LYS A 31 5.21 3.08 24.53
N SER A 32 4.53 2.50 25.52
CA SER A 32 3.24 1.85 25.35
C SER A 32 2.21 2.80 24.73
N GLY A 33 1.48 2.34 23.71
CA GLY A 33 0.38 3.06 23.06
C GLY A 33 0.74 3.94 21.87
N GLU A 34 2.04 4.20 21.60
CA GLU A 34 2.43 4.91 20.37
C GLU A 34 2.29 3.98 19.14
N VAL A 35 1.81 4.51 18.02
CA VAL A 35 1.70 3.78 16.74
C VAL A 35 2.45 4.55 15.65
N LEU A 36 3.17 3.82 14.81
CA LEU A 36 3.68 4.32 13.53
C LEU A 36 2.88 3.69 12.38
N ASN A 37 2.12 4.54 11.68
CA ASN A 37 1.32 4.14 10.53
C ASN A 37 2.14 4.30 9.25
N ILE A 38 2.37 3.20 8.54
CA ILE A 38 3.13 3.14 7.30
C ILE A 38 2.16 2.82 6.17
N SER A 39 2.03 3.71 5.21
CA SER A 39 1.23 3.50 4.00
C SER A 39 2.13 3.20 2.81
N VAL A 40 1.86 2.12 2.10
CA VAL A 40 2.66 1.67 0.95
C VAL A 40 1.85 1.82 -0.33
N ILE A 41 2.22 2.79 -1.16
CA ILE A 41 1.66 2.94 -2.51
C ILE A 41 2.58 2.22 -3.48
N GLY A 42 2.04 1.31 -4.29
CA GLY A 42 2.87 0.61 -5.27
C GLY A 42 2.15 -0.29 -6.24
N ASP A 43 2.96 -1.01 -7.01
CA ASP A 43 2.52 -1.90 -8.08
C ASP A 43 2.46 -3.37 -7.64
N SER A 44 2.72 -4.32 -8.55
CA SER A 44 2.72 -5.75 -8.25
C SER A 44 3.73 -6.15 -7.19
N TYR A 45 4.86 -5.46 -7.04
CA TYR A 45 5.85 -5.74 -5.99
C TYR A 45 5.24 -5.56 -4.59
N SER A 46 4.47 -4.49 -4.40
CA SER A 46 3.83 -4.16 -3.13
C SER A 46 2.48 -4.86 -2.98
N ALA A 47 1.80 -5.18 -4.07
CA ALA A 47 0.51 -5.86 -4.05
C ALA A 47 0.64 -7.36 -3.74
N GLY A 48 1.72 -7.99 -4.22
CA GLY A 48 2.01 -9.40 -4.06
C GLY A 48 2.32 -9.79 -2.61
N GLN A 49 1.79 -10.94 -2.20
CA GLN A 49 1.87 -11.43 -0.83
C GLN A 49 3.29 -11.82 -0.43
N ASP A 50 4.03 -12.41 -1.36
CA ASP A 50 5.30 -13.07 -1.07
C ASP A 50 6.54 -12.27 -1.50
N PHE A 51 6.36 -11.07 -2.07
CA PHE A 51 7.50 -10.34 -2.62
C PHE A 51 8.34 -9.66 -1.54
N TYR A 52 7.80 -8.74 -0.74
CA TYR A 52 8.64 -8.12 0.31
C TYR A 52 7.83 -7.58 1.48
N LEU A 53 6.62 -7.08 1.22
CA LEU A 53 5.85 -6.32 2.19
C LEU A 53 5.47 -7.17 3.41
N ASN A 54 5.23 -8.47 3.18
CA ASN A 54 5.02 -9.43 4.24
C ASN A 54 6.25 -9.54 5.18
N ASP A 55 7.40 -9.89 4.63
CA ASP A 55 8.65 -10.06 5.39
C ASP A 55 9.05 -8.78 6.12
N LEU A 56 8.89 -7.62 5.46
CA LEU A 56 9.07 -6.30 6.07
C LEU A 56 8.15 -6.12 7.27
N THR A 57 6.85 -6.40 7.11
CA THR A 57 5.85 -6.24 8.18
C THR A 57 6.16 -7.15 9.36
N GLN A 58 6.50 -8.43 9.11
CA GLN A 58 6.88 -9.37 10.17
C GLN A 58 8.13 -8.92 10.91
N ARG A 59 9.15 -8.43 10.18
CA ARG A 59 10.39 -7.96 10.78
C ARG A 59 10.17 -6.72 11.64
N LEU A 60 9.39 -5.75 11.16
CA LEU A 60 9.04 -4.55 11.92
C LEU A 60 8.21 -4.92 13.16
N ALA A 61 7.19 -5.76 13.00
CA ALA A 61 6.34 -6.23 14.09
C ALA A 61 7.12 -6.95 15.19
N LYS A 62 8.08 -7.81 14.80
CA LYS A 62 8.94 -8.53 15.74
C LYS A 62 9.78 -7.60 16.61
N VAL A 63 10.20 -6.45 16.07
CA VAL A 63 11.10 -5.51 16.76
C VAL A 63 10.33 -4.43 17.51
N PHE A 64 9.23 -3.92 16.93
CA PHE A 64 8.53 -2.73 17.40
C PHE A 64 7.10 -2.99 17.88
N GLY A 65 6.61 -4.22 17.80
CA GLY A 65 5.21 -4.56 18.05
C GLY A 65 4.32 -4.36 16.83
N PHE A 66 3.16 -5.02 16.84
CA PHE A 66 2.18 -4.98 15.76
C PHE A 66 0.90 -4.28 16.23
N ALA A 67 0.61 -3.11 15.65
CA ALA A 67 -0.53 -2.26 15.99
C ALA A 67 -1.80 -2.57 15.15
N GLY A 68 -1.88 -3.78 14.60
CA GLY A 68 -2.96 -4.23 13.72
C GLY A 68 -2.64 -4.06 12.22
N PRO A 69 -3.50 -4.58 11.34
CA PRO A 69 -3.22 -4.71 9.90
C PRO A 69 -3.43 -3.43 9.08
N GLY A 70 -3.99 -2.35 9.66
CA GLY A 70 -4.27 -1.13 8.89
C GLY A 70 -5.25 -1.37 7.77
N TYR A 71 -5.00 -0.77 6.60
CA TYR A 71 -5.87 -0.92 5.44
C TYR A 71 -5.64 -2.25 4.69
N VAL A 72 -6.75 -2.97 4.51
CA VAL A 72 -6.89 -4.23 3.77
C VAL A 72 -7.86 -3.99 2.61
N GLY A 73 -7.31 -3.80 1.41
CA GLY A 73 -8.11 -3.61 0.19
C GLY A 73 -8.73 -4.90 -0.33
N PHE A 74 -9.89 -4.77 -1.00
CA PHE A 74 -10.59 -5.92 -1.61
C PHE A 74 -10.22 -6.16 -3.07
N ASN A 75 -9.36 -5.33 -3.66
CA ASN A 75 -8.93 -5.53 -5.02
C ASN A 75 -7.93 -6.70 -5.16
N HIS A 76 -6.83 -6.65 -4.42
CA HIS A 76 -5.76 -7.64 -4.48
C HIS A 76 -5.57 -8.31 -3.14
N GLY A 77 -5.63 -9.65 -3.15
CA GLY A 77 -5.49 -10.49 -1.96
C GLY A 77 -4.45 -9.96 -0.98
N THR A 78 -4.80 -9.83 0.29
CA THR A 78 -3.88 -9.40 1.34
C THR A 78 -3.24 -10.60 2.03
N ALA A 79 -1.97 -10.40 2.37
CA ALA A 79 -1.18 -11.19 3.30
C ALA A 79 -0.27 -10.20 4.03
N LEU A 80 -0.86 -9.28 4.80
CA LEU A 80 -0.06 -8.38 5.64
C LEU A 80 0.44 -9.20 6.83
N GLY A 81 1.75 -9.29 7.01
CA GLY A 81 2.36 -10.09 8.08
C GLY A 81 2.31 -11.61 7.87
N GLY A 82 1.75 -12.11 6.76
CA GLY A 82 1.90 -13.48 6.29
C GLY A 82 0.55 -14.05 5.91
N THR A 83 0.30 -15.32 6.20
CA THR A 83 -1.06 -15.90 6.21
C THR A 83 -1.95 -15.33 7.33
N ASN A 84 -1.47 -14.32 8.08
CA ASN A 84 -2.11 -13.76 9.26
C ASN A 84 -3.37 -12.97 8.97
N PHE A 85 -3.45 -12.30 7.83
CA PHE A 85 -4.68 -11.67 7.32
C PHE A 85 -4.82 -12.08 5.88
N LYS A 86 -5.59 -13.13 5.63
CA LYS A 86 -5.69 -13.79 4.34
C LYS A 86 -6.99 -13.41 3.66
N TYR A 87 -6.83 -12.75 2.53
CA TYR A 87 -7.86 -12.56 1.53
C TYR A 87 -7.29 -12.94 0.17
N THR A 88 -8.06 -13.62 -0.68
CA THR A 88 -7.60 -14.00 -2.02
C THR A 88 -8.75 -13.96 -3.01
N ARG A 89 -8.78 -12.91 -3.84
CA ARG A 89 -9.82 -12.71 -4.86
C ARG A 89 -9.97 -13.89 -5.83
N SER A 90 -8.89 -14.57 -6.17
CA SER A 90 -8.90 -15.72 -7.09
C SER A 90 -9.37 -17.03 -6.44
N ASN A 91 -9.72 -17.02 -5.16
CA ASN A 91 -10.12 -18.20 -4.41
C ASN A 91 -11.58 -18.06 -3.93
N LYS A 92 -12.42 -19.00 -4.37
CA LYS A 92 -13.86 -19.03 -4.05
C LYS A 92 -14.17 -19.14 -2.55
N GLN A 93 -13.23 -19.59 -1.73
CA GLN A 93 -13.37 -19.52 -0.27
C GLN A 93 -13.51 -18.07 0.22
N TYR A 94 -12.70 -17.17 -0.34
CA TYR A 94 -12.54 -15.79 0.13
C TYR A 94 -13.34 -14.77 -0.66
N PHE A 95 -13.73 -15.13 -1.88
CA PHE A 95 -14.36 -14.21 -2.81
C PHE A 95 -15.32 -15.00 -3.71
N GLY A 96 -16.61 -14.87 -3.46
CA GLY A 96 -17.62 -15.65 -4.16
C GLY A 96 -18.91 -14.88 -4.43
N GLY A 97 -19.73 -15.45 -5.32
CA GLY A 97 -20.86 -14.75 -5.93
C GLY A 97 -20.43 -13.74 -6.99
N ASP A 98 -21.35 -12.87 -7.37
CA ASP A 98 -21.16 -11.94 -8.49
C ASP A 98 -20.61 -10.59 -8.01
N TRP A 99 -19.29 -10.45 -8.09
CA TRP A 99 -18.58 -9.18 -7.90
C TRP A 99 -18.03 -8.67 -9.23
N ASP A 100 -18.33 -7.41 -9.54
CA ASP A 100 -17.64 -6.66 -10.60
C ASP A 100 -16.39 -5.98 -10.04
N VAL A 101 -15.24 -6.24 -10.65
CA VAL A 101 -13.96 -5.65 -10.26
C VAL A 101 -13.61 -4.61 -11.30
N SER A 102 -13.45 -3.35 -10.87
CA SER A 102 -13.17 -2.26 -11.80
C SER A 102 -11.86 -2.45 -12.59
N SER A 103 -11.69 -1.64 -13.64
CA SER A 103 -10.36 -1.39 -14.21
C SER A 103 -9.44 -0.67 -13.20
N LEU A 104 -8.13 -0.65 -13.47
CA LEU A 104 -7.17 0.19 -12.75
C LEU A 104 -7.47 1.68 -12.95
N GLY A 105 -6.97 2.51 -12.03
CA GLY A 105 -7.12 3.96 -12.09
C GLY A 105 -8.41 4.48 -11.49
N GLN A 106 -9.10 3.71 -10.64
CA GLN A 106 -10.22 4.22 -9.85
C GLN A 106 -9.70 5.06 -8.67
N ALA A 107 -10.46 6.10 -8.30
CA ALA A 107 -10.18 6.94 -7.14
C ALA A 107 -10.44 6.17 -5.83
N SER A 108 -9.48 5.32 -5.49
CA SER A 108 -9.50 4.33 -4.41
C SER A 108 -8.07 4.09 -3.89
N PRO A 109 -7.89 3.60 -2.66
CA PRO A 109 -6.55 3.45 -2.06
C PRO A 109 -5.67 2.46 -2.83
N ASP A 110 -6.22 1.38 -3.37
CA ASP A 110 -5.52 0.35 -4.15
C ASP A 110 -5.95 0.37 -5.65
N SER A 111 -6.30 1.55 -6.15
CA SER A 111 -6.56 1.86 -7.56
C SER A 111 -7.69 1.04 -8.24
N ARG A 112 -8.46 0.25 -7.49
CA ARG A 112 -9.69 -0.40 -7.97
C ARG A 112 -10.78 -0.42 -6.91
N THR A 113 -11.98 -0.76 -7.34
CA THR A 113 -13.13 -1.02 -6.46
C THR A 113 -13.75 -2.37 -6.80
N VAL A 114 -14.57 -2.89 -5.88
CA VAL A 114 -15.40 -4.07 -6.11
C VAL A 114 -16.86 -3.70 -5.91
N THR A 115 -17.73 -4.05 -6.85
CA THR A 115 -19.18 -3.80 -6.77
C THR A 115 -19.92 -5.13 -6.76
N GLY A 116 -20.63 -5.43 -5.68
CA GLY A 116 -21.27 -6.73 -5.50
C GLY A 116 -22.73 -6.74 -5.94
N GLN A 117 -23.29 -7.92 -6.17
CA GLN A 117 -24.73 -8.17 -6.25
C GLN A 117 -25.21 -8.98 -5.05
N ALA A 118 -26.52 -9.07 -4.84
CA ALA A 118 -27.09 -9.89 -3.76
C ALA A 118 -26.53 -11.35 -3.80
N GLY A 119 -26.08 -11.84 -2.65
CA GLY A 119 -25.41 -13.14 -2.50
C GLY A 119 -23.89 -13.11 -2.70
N ALA A 120 -23.33 -12.02 -3.23
CA ALA A 120 -21.88 -11.84 -3.33
C ALA A 120 -21.27 -11.68 -1.93
N TYR A 121 -20.14 -12.35 -1.68
CA TYR A 121 -19.46 -12.32 -0.39
C TYR A 121 -17.95 -12.17 -0.52
N ILE A 122 -17.37 -11.57 0.53
CA ILE A 122 -15.94 -11.45 0.76
C ILE A 122 -15.65 -12.01 2.14
N GLU A 123 -14.60 -12.82 2.26
CA GLU A 123 -14.11 -13.34 3.53
C GLU A 123 -12.65 -12.94 3.74
N VAL A 124 -12.35 -12.44 4.93
CA VAL A 124 -10.99 -12.13 5.38
C VAL A 124 -10.73 -12.98 6.62
N ASP A 125 -9.80 -13.92 6.49
CA ASP A 125 -9.36 -14.74 7.62
C ASP A 125 -8.26 -14.02 8.38
N ALA A 126 -8.30 -14.10 9.70
CA ALA A 126 -7.18 -13.76 10.54
C ALA A 126 -6.74 -14.94 11.40
N LYS A 127 -5.45 -15.24 11.35
CA LYS A 127 -4.82 -16.32 12.12
C LYS A 127 -3.59 -15.80 12.82
N GLN A 128 -3.53 -15.92 14.13
CA GLN A 128 -2.39 -15.48 14.91
C GLN A 128 -1.14 -16.32 14.61
N THR A 129 0.03 -15.69 14.67
CA THR A 129 1.32 -16.36 14.74
C THR A 129 2.09 -15.89 15.98
N ALA A 130 3.26 -16.47 16.24
CA ALA A 130 4.14 -16.02 17.31
C ALA A 130 4.61 -14.56 17.13
N VAL A 131 4.62 -14.04 15.90
CA VAL A 131 5.10 -12.69 15.57
C VAL A 131 3.95 -11.69 15.43
N ILE A 132 2.81 -12.12 14.86
CA ILE A 132 1.70 -11.24 14.52
C ILE A 132 0.49 -11.63 15.37
N ASN A 133 0.08 -10.74 16.26
CA ASN A 133 -1.21 -10.82 16.95
C ASN A 133 -2.31 -10.24 16.04
N THR A 134 -3.36 -11.02 15.82
CA THR A 134 -4.45 -10.69 14.90
C THR A 134 -5.69 -10.13 15.61
N SER A 135 -5.63 -9.91 16.92
CA SER A 135 -6.70 -9.23 17.65
C SER A 135 -6.97 -7.87 17.03
N ILE A 136 -8.21 -7.42 17.09
CA ILE A 136 -8.63 -6.11 16.62
C ILE A 136 -9.51 -5.46 17.68
N GLY A 137 -9.30 -4.16 17.91
CA GLY A 137 -10.14 -3.31 18.75
C GLY A 137 -11.05 -2.43 17.90
N GLN A 138 -10.71 -2.21 16.62
CA GLN A 138 -11.46 -1.38 15.70
C GLN A 138 -11.43 -1.96 14.29
N ALA A 139 -12.58 -1.93 13.61
CA ALA A 139 -12.69 -2.24 12.20
C ALA A 139 -13.71 -1.31 11.52
N LYS A 140 -13.32 -0.76 10.37
CA LYS A 140 -14.17 0.09 9.54
C LYS A 140 -14.24 -0.48 8.14
N LEU A 141 -15.44 -0.54 7.57
CA LEU A 141 -15.64 -0.81 6.15
C LEU A 141 -15.69 0.52 5.39
N LEU A 142 -14.82 0.68 4.40
CA LEU A 142 -14.73 1.85 3.54
C LEU A 142 -15.44 1.56 2.21
N TYR A 143 -16.30 2.47 1.77
CA TYR A 143 -17.12 2.26 0.57
C TYR A 143 -17.44 3.56 -0.19
N LEU A 144 -17.89 3.41 -1.44
CA LEU A 144 -18.35 4.51 -2.28
C LEU A 144 -19.88 4.51 -2.33
N GLY A 145 -20.49 5.50 -1.70
CA GLY A 145 -21.92 5.75 -1.77
C GLY A 145 -22.34 6.29 -3.14
N ASN A 146 -23.41 5.74 -3.70
CA ASN A 146 -23.97 6.14 -5.00
C ASN A 146 -25.34 6.84 -4.88
N GLY A 147 -25.70 7.31 -3.68
CA GLY A 147 -26.99 7.93 -3.38
C GLY A 147 -28.15 6.95 -3.20
N LYS A 148 -27.92 5.63 -3.36
CA LYS A 148 -28.90 4.57 -3.10
C LYS A 148 -28.53 3.79 -1.85
N THR A 149 -29.53 3.16 -1.24
CA THR A 149 -29.32 2.24 -0.11
C THR A 149 -29.04 0.83 -0.62
N SER A 150 -27.96 0.23 -0.12
CA SER A 150 -27.68 -1.21 -0.22
C SER A 150 -27.68 -1.83 1.18
N GLU A 151 -28.01 -3.10 1.28
CA GLU A 151 -28.02 -3.84 2.53
C GLU A 151 -26.93 -4.93 2.46
N MET A 152 -26.09 -4.97 3.48
CA MET A 152 -25.10 -6.01 3.68
C MET A 152 -25.32 -6.66 5.05
N ARG A 153 -24.66 -7.80 5.25
CA ARG A 153 -24.53 -8.42 6.57
C ARG A 153 -23.11 -8.92 6.78
N TYR A 154 -22.71 -9.05 8.04
CA TYR A 154 -21.40 -9.57 8.40
C TYR A 154 -21.40 -10.45 9.64
N ARG A 155 -20.36 -11.26 9.79
CA ARG A 155 -20.06 -12.05 10.99
C ARG A 155 -18.57 -12.34 11.06
N TRP A 156 -18.05 -12.60 12.26
CA TRP A 156 -16.60 -12.81 12.49
C TRP A 156 -16.20 -14.27 12.68
N ALA A 157 -17.17 -15.18 12.67
CA ALA A 157 -16.96 -16.62 12.56
C ALA A 157 -18.20 -17.27 11.95
N SER A 158 -18.06 -18.48 11.41
CA SER A 158 -19.18 -19.24 10.84
C SER A 158 -20.29 -19.57 11.86
N SER A 159 -19.93 -19.65 13.14
CA SER A 159 -20.84 -19.86 14.28
C SER A 159 -21.50 -18.59 14.80
N ASP A 160 -20.98 -17.40 14.45
CA ASP A 160 -21.50 -16.14 14.96
C ASP A 160 -22.82 -15.77 14.23
N THR A 161 -23.72 -15.09 14.95
CA THR A 161 -24.93 -14.50 14.37
C THR A 161 -24.57 -13.39 13.38
N TRP A 162 -25.33 -13.30 12.29
CA TRP A 162 -25.20 -12.22 11.34
C TRP A 162 -25.59 -10.86 11.95
N GLN A 163 -24.77 -9.86 11.68
CA GLN A 163 -25.00 -8.46 11.97
C GLN A 163 -25.40 -7.74 10.68
N SER A 164 -26.42 -6.89 10.73
CA SER A 164 -26.87 -6.12 9.56
C SER A 164 -26.04 -4.85 9.35
N LEU A 165 -25.86 -4.44 8.10
CA LEU A 165 -25.22 -3.20 7.69
C LEU A 165 -26.06 -2.50 6.62
N THR A 166 -26.33 -1.22 6.83
CA THR A 166 -26.97 -0.37 5.83
C THR A 166 -25.91 0.51 5.20
N MET A 167 -25.81 0.47 3.88
CA MET A 167 -24.88 1.27 3.09
C MET A 167 -25.67 2.34 2.35
N ALA A 168 -25.44 3.61 2.69
CA ALA A 168 -26.15 4.74 2.11
C ALA A 168 -25.20 5.94 1.93
N GLY A 169 -25.73 7.05 1.44
CA GLY A 169 -24.98 8.29 1.20
C GLY A 169 -24.37 8.38 -0.20
N SER A 170 -23.63 9.45 -0.44
CA SER A 170 -22.94 9.75 -1.70
C SER A 170 -21.45 10.01 -1.45
N GLY A 171 -20.60 9.68 -2.41
CA GLY A 171 -19.15 9.83 -2.27
C GLY A 171 -18.55 8.85 -1.27
N VAL A 172 -17.36 9.15 -0.76
CA VAL A 172 -16.65 8.26 0.17
C VAL A 172 -17.37 8.19 1.52
N GLN A 173 -17.60 6.96 1.99
CA GLN A 173 -18.27 6.68 3.25
C GLN A 173 -17.49 5.64 4.05
N GLU A 174 -17.74 5.59 5.36
CA GLU A 174 -17.21 4.57 6.26
C GLU A 174 -18.31 4.10 7.23
N VAL A 175 -18.28 2.82 7.60
CA VAL A 175 -19.15 2.28 8.67
C VAL A 175 -18.30 1.50 9.66
N GLN A 176 -18.51 1.76 10.96
CA GLN A 176 -17.86 1.06 12.03
C GLN A 176 -18.48 -0.34 12.20
N LEU A 177 -17.63 -1.36 12.28
CA LEU A 177 -18.03 -2.73 12.58
C LEU A 177 -17.83 -3.00 14.08
N ILE A 178 -18.73 -3.81 14.65
CA ILE A 178 -18.58 -4.35 16.00
C ILE A 178 -17.60 -5.51 15.91
N VAL A 179 -16.44 -5.38 16.56
CA VAL A 179 -15.33 -6.34 16.47
C VAL A 179 -15.48 -7.49 17.50
N PRO A 180 -14.91 -8.67 17.24
CA PRO A 180 -14.98 -9.80 18.16
C PRO A 180 -13.87 -9.71 19.21
N THR A 181 -14.12 -10.22 20.42
CA THR A 181 -13.10 -10.33 21.47
C THR A 181 -12.34 -11.65 21.35
N ARG A 182 -11.59 -11.84 20.26
CA ARG A 182 -10.75 -13.03 19.99
C ARG A 182 -9.61 -12.70 19.04
N ASP A 183 -8.52 -13.46 19.11
CA ASP A 183 -7.36 -13.27 18.23
C ASP A 183 -7.59 -13.84 16.82
N ASP A 184 -8.21 -15.01 16.72
CA ASP A 184 -8.53 -15.66 15.43
C ASP A 184 -9.98 -15.39 15.03
N TRP A 185 -10.19 -14.98 13.79
CA TRP A 185 -11.50 -14.64 13.27
C TRP A 185 -11.56 -14.82 11.75
N ALA A 186 -12.77 -14.92 11.20
CA ALA A 186 -13.04 -14.96 9.78
C ALA A 186 -14.19 -14.00 9.48
N LEU A 187 -13.85 -12.77 9.09
CA LEU A 187 -14.85 -11.76 8.75
C LEU A 187 -15.45 -12.11 7.41
N ARG A 188 -16.72 -12.51 7.41
CA ARG A 188 -17.51 -12.66 6.19
C ARG A 188 -18.43 -11.48 6.03
N LEU A 189 -18.31 -10.77 4.91
CA LEU A 189 -19.22 -9.73 4.44
C LEU A 189 -20.07 -10.31 3.30
N GLU A 190 -21.38 -10.08 3.31
CA GLU A 190 -22.28 -10.57 2.26
C GLU A 190 -23.28 -9.48 1.86
N VAL A 191 -23.49 -9.31 0.56
CA VAL A 191 -24.51 -8.41 0.02
C VAL A 191 -25.87 -9.08 0.15
N VAL A 192 -26.80 -8.43 0.84
CA VAL A 192 -28.19 -8.88 0.97
C VAL A 192 -29.05 -8.29 -0.15
N LYS A 193 -28.86 -6.99 -0.43
CA LYS A 193 -29.65 -6.24 -1.42
C LYS A 193 -28.88 -5.05 -1.98
N GLY A 194 -29.15 -4.71 -3.23
CA GLY A 194 -28.52 -3.59 -3.92
C GLY A 194 -27.17 -3.96 -4.50
N ALA A 195 -26.38 -2.93 -4.81
CA ALA A 195 -25.08 -3.08 -5.47
C ALA A 195 -24.03 -2.16 -4.82
N PRO A 196 -23.53 -2.52 -3.62
CA PRO A 196 -22.56 -1.69 -2.91
C PRO A 196 -21.20 -1.74 -3.61
N THR A 197 -20.53 -0.59 -3.70
CA THR A 197 -19.14 -0.47 -4.18
C THR A 197 -18.21 -0.32 -2.99
N LEU A 198 -17.33 -1.29 -2.77
CA LEU A 198 -16.44 -1.36 -1.62
C LEU A 198 -15.01 -1.00 -2.01
N PHE A 199 -14.30 -0.34 -1.07
CA PHE A 199 -12.86 -0.12 -1.16
C PHE A 199 -12.09 -1.18 -0.38
N GLY A 200 -12.47 -1.45 0.87
CA GLY A 200 -11.73 -2.34 1.76
C GLY A 200 -12.04 -2.09 3.23
N LEU A 201 -11.24 -2.69 4.10
CA LEU A 201 -11.32 -2.52 5.54
C LEU A 201 -10.17 -1.67 6.03
N TRP A 202 -10.40 -0.88 7.06
CA TRP A 202 -9.32 -0.40 7.92
C TRP A 202 -9.49 -1.00 9.31
N MET A 203 -8.46 -1.64 9.83
CA MET A 203 -8.51 -2.31 11.14
C MET A 203 -7.29 -1.98 11.99
N ALA A 204 -7.51 -1.93 13.29
CA ALA A 204 -6.52 -1.63 14.30
C ALA A 204 -6.73 -2.49 15.55
N ASN A 205 -5.66 -2.74 16.30
CA ASN A 205 -5.73 -3.28 17.65
C ASN A 205 -5.39 -2.18 18.67
N ASP A 206 -5.55 -2.50 19.96
CA ASP A 206 -5.30 -1.56 21.06
C ASP A 206 -3.82 -1.56 21.52
N ARG A 207 -2.92 -2.13 20.71
CA ARG A 207 -1.49 -2.23 21.01
C ARG A 207 -0.72 -1.13 20.27
N GLY A 208 0.40 -0.71 20.88
CA GLY A 208 1.40 0.11 20.21
C GLY A 208 2.22 -0.68 19.19
N GLY A 209 3.00 0.03 18.37
CA GLY A 209 3.94 -0.54 17.41
C GLY A 209 3.70 -0.07 15.98
N VAL A 210 3.98 -0.95 15.01
CA VAL A 210 3.82 -0.61 13.58
C VAL A 210 2.49 -1.07 13.02
N ARG A 211 1.92 -0.27 12.13
CA ARG A 211 0.74 -0.60 11.32
C ARG A 211 1.06 -0.35 9.86
N VAL A 212 0.91 -1.36 9.01
CA VAL A 212 1.27 -1.27 7.58
C VAL A 212 0.03 -1.36 6.72
N SER A 213 -0.34 -0.28 6.06
CA SER A 213 -1.48 -0.18 5.14
C SER A 213 -1.04 -0.38 3.69
N LYS A 214 -1.60 -1.38 3.01
CA LYS A 214 -1.25 -1.72 1.61
C LYS A 214 -2.17 -0.99 0.62
N LEU A 215 -1.66 0.07 -0.01
CA LEU A 215 -2.33 0.87 -1.03
C LEU A 215 -1.75 0.53 -2.42
N ALA A 216 -1.77 -0.76 -2.78
CA ALA A 216 -1.04 -1.27 -3.94
C ALA A 216 -1.88 -2.19 -4.83
N ALA A 217 -1.65 -2.12 -6.14
CA ALA A 217 -2.32 -2.94 -7.12
C ALA A 217 -1.40 -3.52 -8.19
N SER A 218 -1.57 -4.80 -8.50
CA SER A 218 -0.81 -5.45 -9.55
C SER A 218 -1.14 -4.85 -10.91
N GLY A 219 -0.11 -4.54 -11.68
CA GLY A 219 -0.23 -3.90 -13.00
C GLY A 219 -0.41 -2.38 -12.96
N ALA A 220 -0.54 -1.76 -11.79
CA ALA A 220 -0.69 -0.32 -11.67
C ALA A 220 0.59 0.43 -12.07
N ALA A 221 0.42 1.55 -12.79
CA ALA A 221 1.44 2.53 -13.11
C ALA A 221 1.18 3.86 -12.37
N SER A 222 2.08 4.83 -12.50
CA SER A 222 1.93 6.14 -11.83
C SER A 222 0.61 6.87 -12.17
N ALA A 223 0.11 6.75 -13.40
CA ALA A 223 -1.14 7.35 -13.85
C ALA A 223 -2.41 6.69 -13.26
N ASP A 224 -2.27 5.51 -12.65
CA ASP A 224 -3.37 4.84 -11.94
C ASP A 224 -3.56 5.36 -10.51
N PHE A 225 -2.54 6.05 -9.98
CA PHE A 225 -2.56 6.69 -8.66
C PHE A 225 -2.60 8.22 -8.73
N TYR A 226 -2.47 8.81 -9.92
CA TYR A 226 -2.68 10.23 -10.13
C TYR A 226 -3.36 10.49 -11.48
N LYS A 227 -4.44 11.28 -11.43
CA LYS A 227 -5.08 11.87 -12.60
C LYS A 227 -5.20 13.36 -12.42
N ASN A 228 -4.96 14.13 -13.49
CA ASN A 228 -5.23 15.57 -13.50
C ASN A 228 -6.74 15.84 -13.68
N ASP A 229 -7.56 15.29 -12.80
CA ASP A 229 -9.01 15.39 -12.78
C ASP A 229 -9.46 15.72 -11.36
N SER A 230 -10.15 16.84 -11.17
CA SER A 230 -10.47 17.37 -9.84
C SER A 230 -11.46 16.50 -9.06
N GLN A 231 -12.40 15.86 -9.74
CA GLN A 231 -13.39 14.97 -9.11
C GLN A 231 -12.71 13.69 -8.63
N TRP A 232 -11.88 13.09 -9.47
CA TRP A 232 -11.06 11.92 -9.15
C TRP A 232 -10.15 12.22 -7.95
N GLN A 233 -9.43 13.35 -7.98
CA GLN A 233 -8.54 13.74 -6.89
C GLN A 233 -9.31 13.98 -5.59
N THR A 234 -10.49 14.61 -5.66
CA THR A 234 -11.35 14.84 -4.48
C THR A 234 -11.76 13.52 -3.84
N GLN A 235 -12.23 12.55 -4.64
CA GLN A 235 -12.61 11.24 -4.14
C GLN A 235 -11.41 10.46 -3.59
N TRP A 236 -10.29 10.44 -4.31
CA TRP A 236 -9.09 9.72 -3.88
C TRP A 236 -8.58 10.26 -2.54
N LYS A 237 -8.48 11.59 -2.41
CA LYS A 237 -8.09 12.23 -1.14
C LYS A 237 -9.09 11.93 -0.02
N ALA A 238 -10.40 11.92 -0.33
CA ALA A 238 -11.43 11.63 0.66
C ALA A 238 -11.30 10.21 1.24
N VAL A 239 -11.00 9.19 0.43
CA VAL A 239 -10.83 7.81 0.93
C VAL A 239 -9.47 7.59 1.57
N VAL A 240 -8.40 8.17 1.03
CA VAL A 240 -7.06 8.02 1.62
C VAL A 240 -6.95 8.75 2.96
N SER A 241 -7.70 9.84 3.18
CA SER A 241 -7.75 10.51 4.50
C SER A 241 -8.36 9.66 5.62
N LYS A 242 -9.07 8.58 5.27
CA LYS A 242 -9.60 7.60 6.24
C LYS A 242 -8.56 6.59 6.70
N ILE A 243 -7.37 6.58 6.09
CA ILE A 243 -6.28 5.65 6.39
C ILE A 243 -5.13 6.44 7.01
N PRO A 244 -4.95 6.40 8.34
CA PRO A 244 -3.85 7.10 9.00
C PRO A 244 -2.50 6.74 8.38
N ALA A 245 -1.64 7.75 8.23
CA ALA A 245 -0.29 7.57 7.72
C ALA A 245 0.66 8.59 8.36
N ASP A 246 1.77 8.08 8.89
CA ASP A 246 2.93 8.84 9.36
C ASP A 246 4.09 8.77 8.37
N VAL A 247 4.13 7.70 7.57
CA VAL A 247 5.13 7.45 6.54
C VAL A 247 4.43 6.94 5.29
N TYR A 248 4.78 7.50 4.14
CA TYR A 248 4.48 6.98 2.82
C TYR A 248 5.72 6.39 2.18
N LEU A 249 5.61 5.15 1.74
CA LEU A 249 6.57 4.48 0.87
C LEU A 249 5.91 4.36 -0.51
N ILE A 250 6.36 5.19 -1.48
CA ILE A 250 5.80 5.22 -2.83
C ILE A 250 6.79 4.56 -3.78
N MET A 251 6.48 3.32 -4.20
CA MET A 251 7.31 2.55 -5.13
C MET A 251 6.51 2.20 -6.39
N LEU A 252 6.70 3.01 -7.42
CA LEU A 252 6.10 2.91 -8.76
C LEU A 252 7.18 3.06 -9.83
N GLY A 253 6.87 2.72 -11.08
CA GLY A 253 7.83 2.80 -12.18
C GLY A 253 7.98 1.49 -12.96
N GLY A 254 7.65 0.34 -12.39
CA GLY A 254 7.81 -0.96 -13.06
C GLY A 254 6.84 -1.16 -14.22
N ASN A 255 5.57 -0.84 -14.01
CA ASN A 255 4.59 -0.87 -15.10
C ASN A 255 4.74 0.36 -16.01
N ASP A 256 5.16 1.50 -15.48
CA ASP A 256 5.51 2.68 -16.29
C ASP A 256 6.60 2.34 -17.32
N GLN A 257 7.70 1.72 -16.87
CA GLN A 257 8.76 1.14 -17.72
C GLN A 257 8.16 0.19 -18.74
N GLY A 258 7.30 -0.71 -18.26
CA GLY A 258 6.63 -1.71 -19.06
C GLY A 258 5.71 -1.22 -20.16
N PHE A 259 5.05 -0.08 -19.93
CA PHE A 259 4.13 0.56 -20.87
C PHE A 259 4.82 1.63 -21.71
N GLY A 260 6.13 1.84 -21.53
CA GLY A 260 6.88 2.86 -22.24
C GLY A 260 6.43 4.28 -21.91
N VAL A 261 5.98 4.52 -20.67
CA VAL A 261 5.66 5.86 -20.18
C VAL A 261 6.93 6.71 -20.27
N LYS A 262 6.83 7.95 -20.76
CA LYS A 262 8.01 8.81 -20.84
C LYS A 262 8.44 9.17 -19.42
N PRO A 263 9.76 9.24 -19.13
CA PRO A 263 10.25 9.66 -17.81
C PRO A 263 9.64 10.98 -17.33
N LYS A 264 9.46 11.95 -18.23
CA LYS A 264 8.80 13.22 -17.93
C LYS A 264 7.34 13.04 -17.46
N ASP A 265 6.57 12.20 -18.13
CA ASP A 265 5.16 11.98 -17.79
C ASP A 265 5.03 11.21 -16.47
N TYR A 266 5.91 10.23 -16.23
CA TYR A 266 6.06 9.58 -14.92
C TYR A 266 6.36 10.60 -13.82
N LEU A 267 7.30 11.52 -14.04
CA LEU A 267 7.64 12.56 -13.07
C LEU A 267 6.42 13.45 -12.75
N GLU A 268 5.65 13.86 -13.75
CA GLU A 268 4.44 14.67 -13.52
C GLU A 268 3.38 13.91 -12.71
N ASN A 269 3.23 12.61 -12.94
CA ASN A 269 2.35 11.78 -12.12
C ASN A 269 2.84 11.68 -10.67
N MET A 270 4.14 11.47 -10.47
CA MET A 270 4.75 11.40 -9.14
C MET A 270 4.62 12.73 -8.37
N LYS A 271 4.83 13.86 -9.05
CA LYS A 271 4.58 15.20 -8.49
C LYS A 271 3.15 15.35 -8.02
N GLY A 272 2.20 14.97 -8.86
CA GLY A 272 0.78 15.02 -8.56
C GLY A 272 0.39 14.15 -7.37
N LEU A 273 0.88 12.91 -7.33
CA LEU A 273 0.65 11.98 -6.23
C LEU A 273 1.22 12.49 -4.91
N VAL A 274 2.47 12.94 -4.89
CA VAL A 274 3.10 13.50 -3.67
C VAL A 274 2.34 14.72 -3.16
N ARG A 275 1.87 15.60 -4.07
CA ARG A 275 1.04 16.75 -3.69
C ARG A 275 -0.26 16.30 -3.02
N MET A 276 -0.99 15.36 -3.60
CA MET A 276 -2.23 14.83 -2.98
C MET A 276 -1.97 14.20 -1.62
N VAL A 277 -0.88 13.44 -1.47
CA VAL A 277 -0.50 12.84 -0.19
C VAL A 277 -0.23 13.92 0.87
N ARG A 278 0.52 14.96 0.53
CA ARG A 278 0.80 16.08 1.45
C ARG A 278 -0.43 16.90 1.81
N GLU A 279 -1.41 17.00 0.92
CA GLU A 279 -2.69 17.64 1.23
C GLU A 279 -3.52 16.81 2.23
N VAL A 280 -3.45 15.49 2.16
CA VAL A 280 -4.21 14.57 3.01
C VAL A 280 -3.53 14.35 4.36
N HIS A 281 -2.22 14.13 4.37
CA HIS A 281 -1.41 13.89 5.55
C HIS A 281 -0.19 14.81 5.56
N PRO A 282 -0.36 16.10 5.90
CA PRO A 282 0.71 17.10 5.81
C PRO A 282 1.89 16.84 6.75
N ALA A 283 1.70 16.03 7.80
CA ALA A 283 2.75 15.66 8.75
C ALA A 283 3.47 14.34 8.39
N ALA A 284 3.02 13.63 7.35
CA ALA A 284 3.61 12.35 6.97
C ALA A 284 4.92 12.55 6.22
N SER A 285 5.91 11.70 6.52
CA SER A 285 7.12 11.59 5.70
C SER A 285 6.78 10.95 4.36
N VAL A 286 7.13 11.60 3.25
CA VAL A 286 6.90 11.03 1.91
C VAL A 286 8.22 10.56 1.31
N ASN A 287 8.35 9.25 1.10
CA ASN A 287 9.53 8.65 0.50
C ASN A 287 9.18 8.18 -0.92
N VAL A 288 9.95 8.61 -1.91
CA VAL A 288 9.83 8.14 -3.29
C VAL A 288 10.94 7.14 -3.59
N ILE A 289 10.56 5.96 -4.05
CA ILE A 289 11.45 4.83 -4.26
C ILE A 289 11.37 4.38 -5.71
N LEU A 290 12.50 4.36 -6.40
CA LEU A 290 12.62 3.66 -7.67
C LEU A 290 13.06 2.23 -7.44
N ARG A 291 12.39 1.32 -8.15
CA ARG A 291 12.81 -0.06 -8.26
C ARG A 291 14.08 -0.21 -9.11
N GLU A 292 14.70 -1.37 -8.96
CA GLU A 292 15.79 -1.84 -9.81
C GLU A 292 15.30 -2.10 -11.24
N ASP A 293 16.25 -2.02 -12.18
CA ASP A 293 16.02 -2.43 -13.57
C ASP A 293 15.82 -3.95 -13.67
N THR A 294 15.24 -4.41 -14.77
CA THR A 294 15.04 -5.84 -15.00
C THR A 294 15.36 -6.23 -16.43
N THR A 295 15.37 -7.53 -16.72
CA THR A 295 15.51 -8.01 -18.10
C THR A 295 14.25 -7.85 -18.96
N ARG A 296 13.22 -7.16 -18.46
CA ARG A 296 12.04 -6.82 -19.24
C ARG A 296 12.45 -5.91 -20.40
N SER A 297 11.90 -6.15 -21.60
CA SER A 297 12.03 -5.19 -22.70
C SER A 297 11.31 -3.89 -22.35
N SER A 298 11.99 -2.76 -22.51
CA SER A 298 11.47 -1.44 -22.17
C SER A 298 11.98 -0.37 -23.12
N ALA A 299 11.16 0.64 -23.40
CA ALA A 299 11.57 1.81 -24.17
C ALA A 299 12.53 2.72 -23.39
N TYR A 300 12.40 2.76 -22.06
CA TYR A 300 13.22 3.57 -21.16
C TYR A 300 13.72 2.69 -20.01
N PRO A 301 15.03 2.56 -19.77
CA PRO A 301 15.57 1.87 -18.59
C PRO A 301 15.20 2.60 -17.30
N MET A 302 15.30 1.93 -16.14
CA MET A 302 15.00 2.55 -14.84
C MET A 302 15.92 3.74 -14.54
N SER A 303 17.12 3.77 -15.12
CA SER A 303 18.05 4.91 -15.03
C SER A 303 17.47 6.21 -15.60
N ASP A 304 16.64 6.14 -16.64
CA ASP A 304 16.04 7.34 -17.24
C ASP A 304 14.98 7.94 -16.31
N TYR A 305 14.21 7.09 -15.63
CA TYR A 305 13.29 7.52 -14.57
C TYR A 305 14.05 8.11 -13.36
N ALA A 306 15.21 7.56 -13.01
CA ALA A 306 16.08 8.10 -11.96
C ALA A 306 16.60 9.50 -12.29
N GLN A 307 17.00 9.75 -13.55
CA GLN A 307 17.50 11.06 -14.00
C GLN A 307 16.47 12.19 -13.85
N VAL A 308 15.17 11.88 -13.83
CA VAL A 308 14.12 12.88 -13.64
C VAL A 308 13.56 12.92 -12.22
N LEU A 309 13.43 11.77 -11.54
CA LEU A 309 12.85 11.71 -10.20
C LEU A 309 13.81 12.23 -9.13
N GLU A 310 15.09 11.84 -9.19
CA GLU A 310 16.07 12.20 -8.15
C GLU A 310 16.29 13.72 -8.06
N PRO A 311 16.58 14.46 -9.16
CA PRO A 311 16.81 15.90 -9.06
C PRO A 311 15.57 16.63 -8.56
N TRP A 312 14.37 16.21 -8.99
CA TRP A 312 13.13 16.78 -8.50
C TRP A 312 12.95 16.51 -7.01
N ALA A 313 13.06 15.26 -6.56
CA ALA A 313 12.89 14.91 -5.15
C ALA A 313 13.87 15.70 -4.26
N ARG A 314 15.15 15.79 -4.66
CA ARG A 314 16.16 16.60 -3.98
C ARG A 314 15.76 18.09 -3.93
N SER A 315 15.30 18.66 -5.04
CA SER A 315 14.86 20.07 -5.08
C SER A 315 13.67 20.36 -4.15
N GLN A 316 12.88 19.35 -3.81
CA GLN A 316 11.71 19.44 -2.94
C GLN A 316 11.98 18.93 -1.51
N ASN A 317 13.24 18.59 -1.19
CA ASN A 317 13.63 17.94 0.06
C ASN A 317 12.81 16.67 0.38
N ILE A 318 12.42 15.94 -0.66
CA ILE A 318 11.74 14.64 -0.55
C ILE A 318 12.81 13.55 -0.49
N PRO A 319 12.78 12.65 0.52
CA PRO A 319 13.60 11.45 0.53
C PRO A 319 13.44 10.62 -0.75
N TYR A 320 14.55 10.44 -1.46
CA TYR A 320 14.66 9.63 -2.67
C TYR A 320 15.51 8.39 -2.40
N TRP A 321 15.03 7.26 -2.88
CA TRP A 321 15.66 5.96 -2.71
C TRP A 321 15.64 5.19 -4.03
N ASN A 322 16.64 4.33 -4.23
CA ASN A 322 16.79 3.55 -5.45
C ASN A 322 17.29 2.14 -5.11
N LEU A 323 16.47 1.12 -5.44
CA LEU A 323 16.79 -0.28 -5.18
C LEU A 323 17.97 -0.79 -6.02
N GLN A 324 18.31 -0.13 -7.14
CA GLN A 324 19.46 -0.51 -7.97
C GLN A 324 20.77 -0.59 -7.16
N CYS A 325 20.95 0.26 -6.15
CA CYS A 325 22.16 0.23 -5.33
C CYS A 325 22.30 -1.07 -4.52
N ALA A 326 21.19 -1.73 -4.17
CA ALA A 326 21.18 -2.95 -3.38
C ALA A 326 21.28 -4.19 -4.27
N PHE A 327 20.64 -4.17 -5.44
CA PHE A 327 20.72 -5.23 -6.43
C PHE A 327 22.05 -5.24 -7.20
N GLY A 328 22.73 -4.08 -7.29
CA GLY A 328 23.96 -3.88 -8.06
C GLY A 328 23.69 -3.26 -9.42
N SER A 329 24.70 -2.67 -10.07
CA SER A 329 24.52 -1.88 -11.31
C SER A 329 24.19 -2.70 -12.56
N ASP A 330 24.53 -4.00 -12.59
CA ASP A 330 24.31 -4.87 -13.74
C ASP A 330 23.12 -5.81 -13.52
N PHE A 331 22.00 -5.50 -14.18
CA PHE A 331 20.78 -6.31 -14.09
C PHE A 331 20.91 -7.73 -14.61
N LYS A 332 21.90 -8.02 -15.45
CA LYS A 332 22.14 -9.39 -15.94
C LYS A 332 22.67 -10.29 -14.82
N ARG A 333 23.30 -9.73 -13.79
CA ARG A 333 23.79 -10.52 -12.64
C ARG A 333 22.67 -11.13 -11.83
N TYR A 334 21.58 -10.37 -11.66
CA TYR A 334 20.44 -10.74 -10.84
C TYR A 334 19.20 -11.17 -11.62
N ALA A 335 19.31 -11.25 -12.95
CA ALA A 335 18.33 -11.89 -13.82
C ALA A 335 18.14 -13.38 -13.48
N SER A 336 17.04 -13.97 -13.97
CA SER A 336 16.70 -15.39 -13.71
C SER A 336 17.77 -16.39 -14.19
N ASN A 337 18.52 -16.05 -15.23
CA ASN A 337 19.64 -16.83 -15.77
C ASN A 337 21.02 -16.26 -15.38
N GLY A 338 21.06 -15.29 -14.46
CA GLY A 338 22.28 -14.68 -13.97
C GLY A 338 22.99 -15.52 -12.90
N PRO A 339 24.22 -15.16 -12.51
CA PRO A 339 24.98 -15.80 -11.44
C PRO A 339 24.36 -15.66 -10.05
N THR A 340 23.44 -14.71 -9.82
CA THR A 340 22.76 -14.53 -8.53
C THR A 340 21.28 -14.19 -8.73
N PRO A 341 20.44 -15.15 -9.15
CA PRO A 341 19.05 -14.87 -9.51
C PRO A 341 18.24 -14.24 -8.38
N MET A 342 17.74 -13.03 -8.63
CA MET A 342 16.83 -12.29 -7.74
C MET A 342 15.53 -11.89 -8.43
N ILE A 343 15.51 -11.88 -9.76
CA ILE A 343 14.31 -11.67 -10.58
C ILE A 343 13.90 -13.00 -11.21
N GLY A 344 12.59 -13.27 -11.19
CA GLY A 344 12.00 -14.51 -11.65
C GLY A 344 12.04 -14.70 -13.18
N PRO A 345 11.62 -15.88 -13.66
CA PRO A 345 11.64 -16.22 -15.08
C PRO A 345 10.78 -15.29 -15.96
N ASP A 346 9.77 -14.64 -15.37
CA ASP A 346 8.93 -13.64 -16.05
C ASP A 346 9.64 -12.32 -16.35
N LYS A 347 10.90 -12.19 -15.91
CA LYS A 347 11.78 -11.03 -16.13
C LYS A 347 11.32 -9.76 -15.43
N ILE A 348 10.34 -9.84 -14.52
CA ILE A 348 9.68 -8.67 -13.93
C ILE A 348 9.66 -8.76 -12.41
N HIS A 349 9.24 -9.89 -11.84
CA HIS A 349 8.94 -9.99 -10.41
C HIS A 349 10.14 -10.54 -9.62
N PRO A 350 10.33 -10.14 -8.36
CA PRO A 350 11.42 -10.64 -7.57
C PRO A 350 11.11 -12.07 -7.12
N ILE A 351 12.15 -12.88 -7.01
CA ILE A 351 12.05 -14.19 -6.37
C ILE A 351 11.91 -13.94 -4.85
N PRO A 352 10.84 -14.42 -4.18
CA PRO A 352 10.59 -14.18 -2.76
C PRO A 352 11.83 -14.39 -1.86
N GLY A 353 12.45 -15.56 -1.97
CA GLY A 353 13.57 -15.96 -1.10
C GLY A 353 14.90 -15.23 -1.31
N SER A 354 15.05 -14.47 -2.41
CA SER A 354 16.28 -13.71 -2.72
C SER A 354 15.99 -12.22 -2.93
N GLY A 355 15.54 -11.83 -4.13
CA GLY A 355 15.24 -10.42 -4.44
C GLY A 355 14.18 -9.83 -3.52
N GLY A 356 13.16 -10.61 -3.19
CA GLY A 356 12.12 -10.19 -2.28
C GLY A 356 12.63 -9.86 -0.87
N ARG A 357 13.43 -10.78 -0.31
CA ARG A 357 14.12 -10.59 0.96
C ARG A 357 15.07 -9.39 0.95
N LEU A 358 15.79 -9.14 -0.15
CA LEU A 358 16.67 -7.98 -0.30
C LEU A 358 15.87 -6.67 -0.27
N ILE A 359 14.73 -6.61 -0.96
CA ILE A 359 13.82 -5.46 -0.92
C ILE A 359 13.31 -5.25 0.51
N ALA A 360 12.90 -6.32 1.21
CA ALA A 360 12.44 -6.22 2.60
C ALA A 360 13.54 -5.68 3.54
N ASP A 361 14.80 -6.12 3.37
CA ASP A 361 15.93 -5.57 4.14
C ASP A 361 16.19 -4.10 3.82
N TYR A 362 16.13 -3.72 2.54
CA TYR A 362 16.30 -2.33 2.09
C TYR A 362 15.31 -1.39 2.78
N PHE A 363 14.01 -1.72 2.72
CA PHE A 363 12.97 -0.91 3.34
C PHE A 363 13.07 -0.91 4.87
N TYR A 364 13.46 -2.02 5.48
CA TYR A 364 13.68 -2.06 6.93
C TYR A 364 14.78 -1.08 7.34
N ARG A 365 15.94 -1.13 6.68
CA ARG A 365 17.09 -0.23 6.95
C ARG A 365 16.70 1.22 6.80
N LEU A 366 16.02 1.55 5.70
CA LEU A 366 15.47 2.89 5.44
C LEU A 366 14.62 3.37 6.62
N LEU A 367 13.67 2.56 7.08
CA LEU A 367 12.77 2.92 8.16
C LEU A 367 13.50 3.11 9.49
N VAL A 368 14.46 2.23 9.83
CA VAL A 368 15.22 2.34 11.08
C VAL A 368 16.37 3.36 11.04
N GLY A 369 16.56 4.06 9.92
CA GLY A 369 17.57 5.10 9.76
C GLY A 369 18.98 4.58 9.43
N GLU A 370 19.10 3.34 8.99
CA GLU A 370 20.34 2.77 8.48
C GLU A 370 20.48 3.01 6.97
N PRO A 371 21.69 3.28 6.45
CA PRO A 371 21.93 3.34 5.00
C PRO A 371 21.54 2.01 4.34
N PRO A 372 20.56 1.99 3.41
CA PRO A 372 20.07 0.75 2.81
C PRO A 372 20.97 0.29 1.64
N CYS A 373 21.75 1.22 1.08
CA CYS A 373 22.89 0.92 0.22
C CYS A 373 24.13 0.87 1.11
N GLY A 374 25.01 -0.11 0.91
CA GLY A 374 26.31 -0.12 1.59
C GLY A 374 27.00 1.24 1.41
N ALA A 375 27.67 1.74 2.46
CA ALA A 375 28.60 2.84 2.27
C ALA A 375 29.52 2.40 1.14
N ALA A 376 29.42 3.05 -0.02
CA ALA A 376 30.31 2.76 -1.14
C ALA A 376 31.71 2.74 -0.55
N SER A 377 32.41 1.61 -0.69
CA SER A 377 33.85 1.57 -0.46
C SER A 377 34.43 2.75 -1.22
N LYS A 378 34.91 3.75 -0.47
CA LYS A 378 35.56 4.93 -1.01
C LYS A 378 36.72 4.53 -1.91
#